data_AF-A0A498KH37-F1
#
_entry.id   AF-A0A498KH37-F1
#
_cell.length_a   1.000
_cell.length_b   1.000
_cell.length_c   1.000
_cell.angle_alpha   90.00
_cell.angle_beta   90.00
_cell.angle_gamma   90.00
#
_symmetry.space_group_name_H-M   'P 1'
#
loop_
_entity.id
_entity.type
_entity.pdbx_description
1 polymer ?
#
loop_
_entity_poly.entity_id
_entity_poly.type
_entity_poly.pdbx_seq_one_letter_code
_entity_poly.pdbx_strand_id
1 'polypeptide(L)'
;MESSPVLGGLQPNSLLCPSRNPSSFLPLRPFSFTSHSSPLSLKLQRQLPLTSHGAAAASPIGEYTTLSDTFVEMESSAVLGGLQPNYLLYPSRNPSSSLPLRPFSFTSHSSPLSLKLPLTSHGAAAAAAASPIGGYTTLSDSSETRELADIDWDNLGFAFLSTDYMYVMKCAQGGNFPKGELQSFGNIELSPSAGVLNYGQGLFEGLKAYRKEDGTILLFRPEENALRMRLGAERMCMPSPTVKQFVEAVKATVLANRRWVPPPGKGSLYIRPLLMGSGAVLGLAPAPEYTFLIYVSPVGNYFKEGVAPINLIVEHELHRATPGGTGGVKTIGNYAAVLKAQSAATAKGYSDVLYLDCVHKKYLEEVSLCNIFVVKDNVISTPAIKGTILPGITRKSIIDVARSEGFQVEERQVAVDELLDADEVFCTGTAVVVSPVGSITYLGKKVSYGEGGFGVVSGKLYSVLTRLQMGLSEDKMDWTVELDDVGDEESKSRFWM
;
A
#
# COMPACT_ATOMS: atom_id res chain seq x y z
N MET A 1 -55.49 -13.00 60.97
CA MET A 1 -56.40 -12.69 59.84
C MET A 1 -55.55 -12.80 58.59
N GLU A 2 -55.32 -14.04 58.15
CA GLU A 2 -56.04 -14.67 57.01
C GLU A 2 -55.60 -14.02 55.70
N SER A 3 -55.10 -14.69 54.66
CA SER A 3 -54.99 -16.11 54.32
C SER A 3 -54.21 -16.21 52.99
N SER A 4 -53.23 -17.12 52.85
CA SER A 4 -52.84 -17.73 51.56
C SER A 4 -53.93 -18.77 51.14
N PRO A 5 -53.83 -19.61 50.07
CA PRO A 5 -52.77 -19.91 49.07
C PRO A 5 -53.32 -20.09 47.61
N VAL A 6 -52.58 -20.45 46.54
CA VAL A 6 -52.31 -21.85 46.05
C VAL A 6 -51.76 -21.84 44.60
N LEU A 7 -50.70 -22.65 44.36
CA LEU A 7 -50.29 -23.57 43.25
C LEU A 7 -50.69 -23.29 41.77
N GLY A 8 -49.97 -23.70 40.70
CA GLY A 8 -48.86 -24.62 40.40
C GLY A 8 -48.49 -24.43 38.90
N GLY A 9 -47.33 -24.79 38.34
CA GLY A 9 -46.82 -26.14 38.09
C GLY A 9 -46.93 -26.53 36.60
N LEU A 10 -45.80 -26.95 35.99
CA LEU A 10 -45.58 -27.77 34.77
C LEU A 10 -45.00 -27.09 33.48
N GLN A 11 -43.80 -27.57 33.11
CA GLN A 11 -43.18 -27.55 31.77
C GLN A 11 -43.69 -28.75 30.91
N PRO A 12 -43.00 -29.17 29.81
CA PRO A 12 -43.12 -28.72 28.41
C PRO A 12 -43.67 -29.86 27.51
N ASN A 13 -43.96 -29.61 26.23
CA ASN A 13 -44.16 -30.71 25.27
C ASN A 13 -43.65 -30.41 23.85
N SER A 14 -42.89 -31.39 23.38
CA SER A 14 -42.28 -31.64 22.07
C SER A 14 -43.25 -32.33 21.08
N LEU A 15 -43.03 -32.18 19.76
CA LEU A 15 -43.42 -33.08 18.65
C LEU A 15 -42.58 -32.67 17.40
N LEU A 16 -41.58 -33.45 16.96
CA LEU A 16 -41.56 -34.61 16.03
C LEU A 16 -41.77 -34.31 14.52
N CYS A 17 -40.78 -34.70 13.70
CA CYS A 17 -40.68 -34.64 12.22
C CYS A 17 -41.60 -35.65 11.48
N PRO A 18 -41.63 -35.70 10.11
CA PRO A 18 -40.64 -36.50 9.35
C PRO A 18 -40.26 -36.03 7.91
N SER A 19 -39.24 -36.71 7.38
CA SER A 19 -38.49 -36.69 6.10
C SER A 19 -39.22 -36.88 4.77
N ARG A 20 -38.59 -36.49 3.62
CA ARG A 20 -38.26 -37.36 2.44
C ARG A 20 -37.51 -36.64 1.29
N ASN A 21 -36.45 -37.27 0.78
CA ASN A 21 -35.83 -37.16 -0.56
C ASN A 21 -36.41 -38.31 -1.47
N PRO A 22 -36.14 -38.54 -2.80
CA PRO A 22 -34.92 -38.22 -3.59
C PRO A 22 -35.04 -37.96 -5.16
N SER A 23 -33.91 -37.59 -5.79
CA SER A 23 -33.34 -38.00 -7.12
C SER A 23 -34.07 -37.85 -8.50
N SER A 24 -33.39 -37.29 -9.52
CA SER A 24 -32.98 -37.96 -10.80
C SER A 24 -32.41 -37.00 -11.90
N PHE A 25 -31.57 -37.56 -12.79
CA PHE A 25 -30.66 -36.96 -13.79
C PHE A 25 -31.18 -37.10 -15.26
N LEU A 26 -30.79 -36.14 -16.15
CA LEU A 26 -30.52 -36.22 -17.63
C LEU A 26 -31.67 -36.43 -18.66
N PRO A 27 -31.48 -36.21 -20.01
CA PRO A 27 -30.58 -35.33 -20.79
C PRO A 27 -31.25 -34.59 -22.00
N LEU A 28 -30.46 -33.76 -22.72
CA LEU A 28 -30.75 -33.05 -23.99
C LEU A 28 -30.64 -33.94 -25.25
N ARG A 29 -31.40 -33.63 -26.32
CA ARG A 29 -31.06 -33.89 -27.75
C ARG A 29 -31.82 -32.98 -28.75
N PRO A 30 -31.34 -32.87 -30.02
CA PRO A 30 -31.42 -31.65 -30.86
C PRO A 30 -32.37 -31.76 -32.08
N PHE A 31 -32.58 -30.66 -32.79
CA PHE A 31 -33.28 -30.62 -34.08
C PHE A 31 -32.39 -30.11 -35.23
N SER A 32 -32.39 -30.90 -36.31
CA SER A 32 -31.88 -30.65 -37.67
C SER A 32 -32.97 -30.09 -38.59
N PHE A 33 -32.61 -29.51 -39.75
CA PHE A 33 -33.19 -29.73 -41.11
C PHE A 33 -32.55 -28.69 -42.07
N THR A 34 -31.62 -29.10 -42.95
CA THR A 34 -31.73 -29.47 -44.39
C THR A 34 -31.55 -28.35 -45.40
N SER A 35 -30.72 -28.70 -46.39
CA SER A 35 -30.23 -28.02 -47.58
C SER A 35 -31.26 -27.85 -48.71
N HIS A 36 -31.09 -26.80 -49.53
CA HIS A 36 -31.30 -26.82 -50.98
C HIS A 36 -30.39 -25.79 -51.66
N SER A 37 -30.23 -25.94 -52.97
CA SER A 37 -28.95 -25.91 -53.69
C SER A 37 -28.92 -24.96 -54.91
N SER A 38 -27.70 -24.47 -55.24
CA SER A 38 -27.19 -24.16 -56.60
C SER A 38 -27.62 -22.82 -57.29
N PRO A 39 -26.95 -22.35 -58.38
CA PRO A 39 -25.59 -21.78 -58.38
C PRO A 39 -25.36 -20.54 -59.32
N LEU A 40 -24.12 -19.99 -59.28
CA LEU A 40 -23.33 -19.34 -60.36
C LEU A 40 -23.72 -17.95 -60.96
N SER A 41 -22.84 -16.94 -60.80
CA SER A 41 -22.02 -16.36 -61.92
C SER A 41 -21.25 -15.05 -61.58
N LEU A 42 -19.90 -15.13 -61.67
CA LEU A 42 -18.95 -14.33 -62.49
C LEU A 42 -19.05 -12.78 -62.68
N LYS A 43 -17.97 -12.05 -62.27
CA LYS A 43 -17.06 -11.13 -63.04
C LYS A 43 -16.44 -10.03 -62.12
N LEU A 44 -15.10 -9.96 -61.94
CA LEU A 44 -14.07 -9.11 -62.61
C LEU A 44 -14.42 -7.59 -62.64
N GLN A 45 -13.64 -6.62 -62.12
CA GLN A 45 -12.30 -6.10 -62.53
C GLN A 45 -11.79 -5.04 -61.49
N ARG A 46 -10.50 -5.00 -61.09
CA ARG A 46 -9.39 -4.02 -61.44
C ARG A 46 -9.75 -2.52 -61.28
N GLN A 47 -8.92 -1.54 -60.84
CA GLN A 47 -7.48 -1.37 -60.53
C GLN A 47 -7.28 0.05 -59.88
N LEU A 48 -6.50 0.16 -58.78
CA LEU A 48 -5.31 1.00 -58.48
C LEU A 48 -5.17 2.54 -58.84
N PRO A 49 -4.20 3.29 -58.24
CA PRO A 49 -4.37 4.60 -57.57
C PRO A 49 -3.43 5.73 -58.09
N LEU A 50 -3.27 6.86 -57.36
CA LEU A 50 -2.05 7.71 -57.37
C LEU A 50 -2.01 8.80 -56.26
N THR A 51 -0.80 9.32 -56.04
CA THR A 51 -0.18 10.08 -54.92
C THR A 51 0.03 11.59 -55.17
N SER A 52 0.41 12.40 -54.14
CA SER A 52 1.71 13.14 -54.02
C SER A 52 1.72 14.60 -53.43
N HIS A 53 2.86 14.91 -52.75
CA HIS A 53 3.62 16.19 -52.51
C HIS A 53 3.07 17.33 -51.61
N GLY A 54 3.83 18.18 -50.87
CA GLY A 54 5.27 18.37 -50.55
C GLY A 54 5.64 19.86 -50.18
N ALA A 55 6.53 20.11 -49.17
CA ALA A 55 7.49 21.25 -48.90
C ALA A 55 7.04 22.76 -48.90
N ALA A 56 7.69 23.82 -48.34
CA ALA A 56 8.73 24.15 -47.32
C ALA A 56 8.87 25.70 -47.12
N ALA A 57 9.36 26.15 -45.94
CA ALA A 57 10.29 27.28 -45.58
C ALA A 57 10.02 28.84 -45.69
N ALA A 58 10.43 29.53 -44.59
CA ALA A 58 11.18 30.82 -44.40
C ALA A 58 10.50 32.23 -44.31
N SER A 59 10.97 33.03 -43.31
CA SER A 59 10.64 34.43 -42.90
C SER A 59 11.45 35.53 -43.66
N PRO A 60 11.34 36.88 -43.46
CA PRO A 60 11.53 37.65 -42.19
C PRO A 60 10.81 39.04 -41.98
N ILE A 61 10.85 39.53 -40.72
CA ILE A 61 10.97 40.91 -40.14
C ILE A 61 10.14 42.12 -40.65
N GLY A 62 9.54 42.86 -39.69
CA GLY A 62 9.19 44.30 -39.80
C GLY A 62 8.62 44.90 -38.49
N GLU A 63 9.29 45.91 -37.91
CA GLU A 63 8.82 46.79 -36.82
C GLU A 63 7.93 47.94 -37.37
N TYR A 64 7.01 48.49 -36.55
CA TYR A 64 6.86 49.93 -36.23
C TYR A 64 5.56 50.30 -35.45
N THR A 65 5.73 51.15 -34.41
CA THR A 65 4.85 52.23 -33.86
C THR A 65 3.58 51.99 -33.00
N THR A 66 3.73 52.35 -31.71
CA THR A 66 3.04 53.39 -30.88
C THR A 66 1.53 53.40 -30.55
N LEU A 67 1.29 53.43 -29.21
CA LEU A 67 0.47 54.36 -28.39
C LEU A 67 -1.00 54.64 -28.78
N SER A 68 -1.95 54.36 -27.88
CA SER A 68 -2.43 55.29 -26.83
C SER A 68 -3.81 54.86 -26.31
N ASP A 69 -3.97 54.87 -24.97
CA ASP A 69 -5.11 55.39 -24.19
C ASP A 69 -6.55 55.00 -24.59
N THR A 70 -7.47 54.60 -23.71
CA THR A 70 -7.86 55.19 -22.42
C THR A 70 -9.00 54.34 -21.82
N PHE A 71 -9.04 54.19 -20.47
CA PHE A 71 -10.17 54.41 -19.53
C PHE A 71 -11.60 53.91 -19.89
N VAL A 72 -12.49 53.41 -19.02
CA VAL A 72 -12.54 53.10 -17.56
C VAL A 72 -13.94 52.49 -17.25
N GLU A 73 -14.04 51.73 -16.14
CA GLU A 73 -15.22 51.43 -15.28
C GLU A 73 -16.42 50.59 -15.81
N MET A 74 -16.75 49.47 -15.13
CA MET A 74 -17.71 49.28 -13.99
C MET A 74 -19.18 49.51 -14.44
N GLU A 75 -20.19 48.69 -14.14
CA GLU A 75 -20.44 47.86 -12.97
C GLU A 75 -21.67 46.93 -13.20
N SER A 76 -21.78 45.92 -12.33
CA SER A 76 -22.93 45.17 -11.78
C SER A 76 -24.27 45.01 -12.53
N SER A 77 -24.84 43.79 -12.48
CA SER A 77 -25.94 43.47 -11.53
C SER A 77 -26.58 42.10 -11.82
N ALA A 78 -26.93 41.41 -10.74
CA ALA A 78 -27.59 40.12 -10.69
C ALA A 78 -29.12 40.22 -10.82
N VAL A 79 -29.78 39.21 -11.39
CA VAL A 79 -31.20 38.87 -11.07
C VAL A 79 -31.44 37.36 -11.20
N LEU A 80 -32.14 36.82 -10.20
CA LEU A 80 -32.70 35.47 -10.06
C LEU A 80 -33.74 35.10 -11.13
N GLY A 81 -33.85 33.81 -11.45
CA GLY A 81 -35.02 33.25 -12.11
C GLY A 81 -34.93 31.73 -12.26
N GLY A 82 -35.69 30.99 -11.47
CA GLY A 82 -35.81 29.54 -11.57
C GLY A 82 -36.64 29.09 -12.78
N LEU A 83 -36.49 27.81 -13.15
CA LEU A 83 -37.54 26.90 -13.62
C LEU A 83 -36.89 25.56 -14.03
N GLN A 84 -37.33 24.48 -13.38
CA GLN A 84 -37.20 23.11 -13.90
C GLN A 84 -38.27 22.85 -14.97
N PRO A 85 -38.06 21.89 -15.88
CA PRO A 85 -38.92 20.72 -15.83
C PRO A 85 -38.23 19.36 -16.09
N ASN A 86 -38.82 18.36 -15.45
CA ASN A 86 -38.65 16.91 -15.60
C ASN A 86 -38.73 16.41 -17.05
N TYR A 87 -37.98 15.35 -17.36
CA TYR A 87 -38.44 14.25 -18.20
C TYR A 87 -37.93 12.90 -17.67
N LEU A 88 -38.88 12.04 -17.28
CA LEU A 88 -38.75 10.59 -17.17
C LEU A 88 -39.34 9.97 -18.45
N LEU A 89 -38.72 8.93 -19.02
CA LEU A 89 -39.35 7.64 -19.39
C LEU A 89 -38.36 6.72 -20.15
N TYR A 90 -37.98 5.63 -19.45
CA TYR A 90 -37.70 4.22 -19.79
C TYR A 90 -37.21 3.71 -21.20
N PRO A 91 -36.53 2.53 -21.23
CA PRO A 91 -35.58 2.11 -22.26
C PRO A 91 -36.15 1.12 -23.30
N SER A 92 -35.46 0.98 -24.43
CA SER A 92 -35.68 -0.10 -25.40
C SER A 92 -34.37 -0.83 -25.73
N ARG A 93 -34.43 -2.16 -25.68
CA ARG A 93 -33.40 -3.13 -26.08
C ARG A 93 -33.31 -3.22 -27.61
N ASN A 94 -32.11 -3.33 -28.16
CA ASN A 94 -31.83 -4.32 -29.21
C ASN A 94 -30.31 -4.63 -29.34
N PRO A 95 -29.94 -5.89 -29.63
CA PRO A 95 -28.54 -6.35 -29.71
C PRO A 95 -28.04 -6.55 -31.16
N SER A 96 -26.74 -6.40 -31.40
CA SER A 96 -25.91 -7.00 -32.48
C SER A 96 -24.55 -6.27 -32.48
N SER A 97 -23.38 -6.84 -32.76
CA SER A 97 -22.99 -8.08 -33.43
C SER A 97 -21.60 -8.51 -32.94
N SER A 98 -21.43 -9.82 -32.73
CA SER A 98 -20.18 -10.50 -32.41
C SER A 98 -19.68 -11.27 -33.64
N LEU A 99 -18.38 -11.16 -33.91
CA LEU A 99 -17.63 -11.85 -34.97
C LEU A 99 -17.60 -13.37 -34.75
N PRO A 100 -17.66 -14.21 -35.81
CA PRO A 100 -17.52 -15.66 -35.66
C PRO A 100 -16.05 -16.11 -35.70
N LEU A 101 -15.63 -16.84 -34.67
CA LEU A 101 -14.39 -17.62 -34.63
C LEU A 101 -14.59 -18.95 -35.38
N ARG A 102 -13.67 -19.28 -36.29
CA ARG A 102 -13.58 -20.59 -36.95
C ARG A 102 -12.92 -21.62 -36.02
N PRO A 103 -13.35 -22.89 -36.02
CA PRO A 103 -12.67 -23.96 -35.28
C PRO A 103 -11.48 -24.48 -36.10
N PHE A 104 -10.28 -24.45 -35.52
CA PHE A 104 -9.13 -25.22 -36.02
C PHE A 104 -9.04 -26.54 -35.26
N SER A 105 -9.23 -27.63 -35.99
CA SER A 105 -8.96 -29.00 -35.59
C SER A 105 -7.46 -29.27 -35.55
N PHE A 106 -6.93 -29.70 -34.40
CA PHE A 106 -5.59 -30.29 -34.29
C PHE A 106 -5.68 -31.81 -34.43
N THR A 107 -5.10 -32.34 -35.50
CA THR A 107 -4.79 -33.76 -35.65
C THR A 107 -3.41 -34.04 -35.07
N SER A 108 -3.33 -35.06 -34.22
CA SER A 108 -2.10 -35.58 -33.63
C SER A 108 -1.38 -36.50 -34.62
N HIS A 109 -0.18 -36.13 -35.03
CA HIS A 109 0.77 -37.08 -35.61
C HIS A 109 2.12 -37.01 -34.89
N SER A 110 2.41 -38.12 -34.22
CA SER A 110 3.69 -38.55 -33.68
C SER A 110 4.60 -39.09 -34.78
N SER A 111 5.87 -38.69 -34.80
CA SER A 111 7.04 -39.59 -34.86
C SER A 111 8.37 -38.80 -34.86
N PRO A 112 9.48 -39.43 -34.42
CA PRO A 112 10.60 -38.73 -33.80
C PRO A 112 11.83 -38.60 -34.72
N LEU A 113 12.67 -37.60 -34.46
CA LEU A 113 14.05 -37.57 -34.97
C LEU A 113 14.99 -37.10 -33.86
N SER A 114 15.93 -37.98 -33.52
CA SER A 114 17.00 -37.80 -32.54
C SER A 114 18.11 -36.91 -33.09
N LEU A 115 18.75 -36.12 -32.22
CA LEU A 115 20.22 -36.01 -32.18
C LEU A 115 20.72 -35.40 -30.87
N LYS A 116 21.87 -35.92 -30.48
CA LYS A 116 22.50 -35.98 -29.14
C LYS A 116 23.17 -34.68 -28.71
N LEU A 117 23.25 -34.45 -27.40
CA LEU A 117 24.32 -33.67 -26.75
C LEU A 117 24.73 -34.35 -25.42
N PRO A 118 26.01 -34.23 -25.00
CA PRO A 118 26.64 -35.16 -24.09
C PRO A 118 26.43 -34.83 -22.61
N LEU A 119 26.40 -35.91 -21.84
CA LEU A 119 26.35 -35.99 -20.39
C LEU A 119 27.72 -35.70 -19.79
N THR A 120 27.81 -34.80 -18.81
CA THR A 120 28.75 -34.97 -17.70
C THR A 120 28.01 -34.76 -16.39
N SER A 121 28.10 -35.79 -15.56
CA SER A 121 27.52 -35.94 -14.22
C SER A 121 28.27 -35.08 -13.21
N HIS A 122 27.62 -34.70 -12.11
CA HIS A 122 28.06 -34.95 -10.72
C HIS A 122 26.83 -34.82 -9.80
N GLY A 123 26.69 -35.79 -8.90
CA GLY A 123 25.41 -36.27 -8.36
C GLY A 123 24.75 -35.43 -7.27
N ALA A 124 23.43 -35.43 -7.28
CA ALA A 124 22.58 -35.08 -6.16
C ALA A 124 22.14 -36.37 -5.46
N ALA A 125 22.49 -36.53 -4.19
CA ALA A 125 21.95 -37.57 -3.33
C ALA A 125 20.69 -37.03 -2.63
N ALA A 126 19.57 -37.69 -2.88
CA ALA A 126 18.32 -37.53 -2.17
C ALA A 126 18.42 -38.11 -0.75
N ALA A 127 17.78 -37.47 0.23
CA ALA A 127 17.51 -38.07 1.52
C ALA A 127 16.05 -37.84 1.92
N ALA A 128 15.43 -38.92 2.37
CA ALA A 128 14.01 -39.15 2.51
C ALA A 128 13.40 -38.56 3.78
N ALA A 129 12.07 -38.45 3.75
CA ALA A 129 11.20 -38.18 4.88
C ALA A 129 11.26 -39.31 5.93
N ALA A 130 11.27 -38.93 7.21
CA ALA A 130 10.98 -39.82 8.33
C ALA A 130 10.26 -39.04 9.46
N SER A 131 9.13 -39.60 9.90
CA SER A 131 8.34 -39.20 11.08
C SER A 131 8.90 -39.86 12.37
N PRO A 132 8.44 -39.46 13.58
CA PRO A 132 9.29 -39.30 14.75
C PRO A 132 9.46 -40.55 15.61
N ILE A 133 10.58 -40.60 16.34
CA ILE A 133 10.78 -41.51 17.48
C ILE A 133 11.08 -40.66 18.71
N GLY A 134 10.32 -40.91 19.77
CA GLY A 134 10.45 -40.27 21.06
C GLY A 134 11.75 -40.62 21.77
N GLY A 135 12.32 -39.61 22.41
CA GLY A 135 13.35 -39.73 23.43
C GLY A 135 13.04 -38.70 24.51
N TYR A 136 12.75 -39.18 25.72
CA TYR A 136 12.65 -38.36 26.91
C TYR A 136 14.03 -37.74 27.19
N THR A 137 14.18 -36.45 26.94
CA THR A 137 15.29 -35.67 27.48
C THR A 137 14.81 -35.04 28.78
N THR A 138 15.50 -35.39 29.85
CA THR A 138 15.35 -34.84 31.20
C THR A 138 15.31 -33.32 31.17
N LEU A 139 14.22 -32.74 31.66
CA LEU A 139 14.06 -31.31 31.94
C LEU A 139 15.05 -30.89 33.03
N SER A 140 16.15 -30.29 32.61
CA SER A 140 16.94 -29.38 33.41
C SER A 140 17.35 -28.22 32.52
N ASP A 141 16.63 -27.11 32.58
CA ASP A 141 17.27 -25.83 32.87
C ASP A 141 16.25 -24.72 33.01
N SER A 142 16.57 -23.78 33.89
CA SER A 142 15.90 -22.52 34.15
C SER A 142 15.39 -21.83 32.88
N SER A 143 14.07 -21.65 32.79
CA SER A 143 13.40 -20.73 31.87
C SER A 143 13.70 -19.28 32.29
N GLU A 144 14.96 -18.86 32.17
CA GLU A 144 15.27 -17.45 32.08
C GLU A 144 14.88 -17.00 30.68
N THR A 145 13.72 -16.37 30.57
CA THR A 145 13.31 -15.66 29.35
C THR A 145 14.36 -14.59 29.09
N ARG A 146 15.30 -14.84 28.18
CA ARG A 146 16.34 -13.87 27.81
C ARG A 146 15.69 -12.51 27.52
N GLU A 147 16.26 -11.45 28.09
CA GLU A 147 15.77 -10.07 28.00
C GLU A 147 15.69 -9.57 26.54
N LEU A 148 16.54 -10.12 25.68
CA LEU A 148 16.56 -9.91 24.23
C LEU A 148 16.48 -11.23 23.47
N ALA A 149 15.94 -11.18 22.26
CA ALA A 149 15.95 -12.31 21.34
C ALA A 149 17.39 -12.67 20.90
N ASP A 150 17.64 -13.96 20.70
CA ASP A 150 18.94 -14.50 20.27
C ASP A 150 19.04 -14.47 18.75
N ILE A 151 19.37 -13.30 18.20
CA ILE A 151 19.56 -13.07 16.75
C ILE A 151 20.76 -12.15 16.50
N ASP A 152 21.28 -12.16 15.28
CA ASP A 152 22.32 -11.24 14.83
C ASP A 152 21.75 -9.83 14.55
N TRP A 153 21.75 -9.00 15.59
CA TRP A 153 21.31 -7.60 15.52
C TRP A 153 22.14 -6.76 14.53
N ASP A 154 23.42 -7.10 14.35
CA ASP A 154 24.35 -6.37 13.48
C ASP A 154 24.11 -6.64 11.99
N ASN A 155 23.48 -7.76 11.63
CA ASN A 155 23.15 -8.11 10.24
C ASN A 155 21.64 -8.17 9.92
N LEU A 156 20.79 -7.60 10.78
CA LEU A 156 19.38 -7.35 10.46
C LEU A 156 19.18 -6.52 9.18
N GLY A 157 18.43 -7.06 8.21
CA GLY A 157 17.95 -6.32 7.05
C GLY A 157 16.55 -5.72 7.28
N PHE A 158 15.84 -5.46 6.18
CA PHE A 158 14.40 -5.16 6.15
C PHE A 158 13.59 -6.39 5.73
N ALA A 159 14.03 -7.58 6.14
CA ALA A 159 13.33 -8.83 5.88
C ALA A 159 12.32 -9.10 7.01
N PHE A 160 11.25 -9.82 6.68
CA PHE A 160 10.30 -10.26 7.68
C PHE A 160 10.94 -11.32 8.59
N LEU A 161 10.85 -11.08 9.89
CA LEU A 161 11.18 -12.04 10.94
C LEU A 161 9.96 -12.15 11.86
N SER A 162 9.46 -13.38 12.03
CA SER A 162 8.34 -13.64 12.94
C SER A 162 8.76 -13.35 14.37
N THR A 163 7.86 -12.70 15.11
CA THR A 163 7.99 -12.40 16.55
C THR A 163 6.98 -13.25 17.33
N ASP A 164 6.90 -13.07 18.64
CA ASP A 164 6.16 -14.00 19.50
C ASP A 164 4.64 -13.77 19.44
N TYR A 165 4.21 -12.51 19.34
CA TYR A 165 2.81 -12.13 19.45
C TYR A 165 2.34 -11.18 18.35
N MET A 166 1.06 -11.28 18.02
CA MET A 166 0.30 -10.31 17.24
C MET A 166 -0.93 -9.86 18.03
N TYR A 167 -1.50 -8.71 17.67
CA TYR A 167 -2.75 -8.23 18.26
C TYR A 167 -3.88 -8.31 17.23
N VAL A 168 -5.07 -8.74 17.64
CA VAL A 168 -6.23 -8.89 16.75
C VAL A 168 -7.48 -8.29 17.39
N MET A 169 -8.28 -7.57 16.61
CA MET A 169 -9.66 -7.21 16.94
C MET A 169 -10.54 -7.35 15.70
N LYS A 170 -11.81 -7.71 15.89
CA LYS A 170 -12.78 -7.89 14.81
C LYS A 170 -14.03 -7.07 15.07
N CYS A 171 -14.65 -6.57 14.02
CA CYS A 171 -15.97 -5.95 14.12
C CYS A 171 -16.85 -6.30 12.92
N ALA A 172 -18.17 -6.29 13.14
CA ALA A 172 -19.15 -6.35 12.07
C ALA A 172 -19.26 -4.98 11.37
N GLN A 173 -19.77 -4.99 10.15
CA GLN A 173 -20.07 -3.77 9.40
C GLN A 173 -21.02 -2.84 10.19
N GLY A 174 -20.68 -1.55 10.24
CA GLY A 174 -21.45 -0.55 11.00
C GLY A 174 -21.29 -0.64 12.52
N GLY A 175 -20.50 -1.61 13.02
CA GLY A 175 -20.17 -1.75 14.44
C GLY A 175 -18.91 -0.99 14.83
N ASN A 176 -18.69 -0.90 16.14
CA ASN A 176 -17.43 -0.43 16.71
C ASN A 176 -16.50 -1.62 16.96
N PHE A 177 -15.19 -1.39 16.92
CA PHE A 177 -14.23 -2.39 17.36
C PHE A 177 -14.36 -2.62 18.88
N PRO A 178 -14.51 -3.87 19.35
CA PRO A 178 -14.42 -4.21 20.75
C PRO A 178 -12.96 -4.16 21.22
N LYS A 179 -12.73 -4.46 22.51
CA LYS A 179 -11.37 -4.76 22.98
C LYS A 179 -10.84 -5.97 22.23
N GLY A 180 -9.62 -5.86 21.70
CA GLY A 180 -8.94 -6.96 21.03
C GLY A 180 -8.12 -7.79 21.99
N GLU A 181 -7.35 -8.71 21.42
CA GLU A 181 -6.56 -9.70 22.15
C GLU A 181 -5.16 -9.85 21.55
N LEU A 182 -4.20 -10.13 22.42
CA LEU A 182 -2.89 -10.61 22.02
C LEU A 182 -3.00 -12.12 21.75
N GLN A 183 -2.41 -12.56 20.66
CA GLN A 183 -2.33 -13.96 20.28
C GLN A 183 -0.90 -14.28 19.89
N SER A 184 -0.50 -15.55 19.97
CA SER A 184 0.76 -15.98 19.37
C SER A 184 0.77 -15.64 17.88
N PHE A 185 1.91 -15.18 17.37
CA PHE A 185 2.05 -14.90 15.95
C PHE A 185 1.76 -16.17 15.13
N GLY A 186 0.96 -16.04 14.07
CA GLY A 186 0.62 -17.15 13.21
C GLY A 186 -0.11 -16.72 11.95
N ASN A 187 -0.33 -17.68 11.05
CA ASN A 187 -1.15 -17.46 9.87
C ASN A 187 -2.59 -17.16 10.28
N ILE A 188 -3.25 -16.28 9.52
CA ILE A 188 -4.68 -15.99 9.70
C ILE A 188 -5.54 -16.86 8.80
N GLU A 189 -6.69 -17.27 9.31
CA GLU A 189 -7.74 -17.92 8.51
C GLU A 189 -8.64 -16.85 7.87
N LEU A 190 -8.87 -16.94 6.57
CA LEU A 190 -9.75 -16.06 5.82
C LEU A 190 -10.64 -16.87 4.89
N SER A 191 -11.91 -16.46 4.78
CA SER A 191 -12.80 -16.99 3.73
C SER A 191 -12.19 -16.67 2.36
N PRO A 192 -12.19 -17.62 1.39
CA PRO A 192 -11.81 -17.33 0.01
C PRO A 192 -12.64 -16.20 -0.62
N SER A 193 -13.86 -15.98 -0.13
CA SER A 193 -14.75 -14.88 -0.56
C SER A 193 -14.57 -13.59 0.25
N ALA A 194 -13.50 -13.46 1.06
CA ALA A 194 -13.25 -12.23 1.81
C ALA A 194 -13.04 -11.04 0.85
N GLY A 195 -13.63 -9.89 1.20
CA GLY A 195 -13.55 -8.68 0.38
C GLY A 195 -12.12 -8.20 0.13
N VAL A 196 -11.22 -8.37 1.11
CA VAL A 196 -9.79 -8.04 0.97
C VAL A 196 -9.10 -8.86 -0.12
N LEU A 197 -9.46 -10.14 -0.29
CA LEU A 197 -8.81 -11.05 -1.24
C LEU A 197 -9.29 -10.81 -2.69
N ASN A 198 -10.55 -10.42 -2.86
CA ASN A 198 -11.19 -10.35 -4.18
C ASN A 198 -11.28 -8.93 -4.74
N TYR A 199 -11.47 -7.92 -3.88
CA TYR A 199 -11.72 -6.54 -4.28
C TYR A 199 -10.75 -5.54 -3.66
N GLY A 200 -9.73 -6.01 -2.95
CA GLY A 200 -8.67 -5.16 -2.41
C GLY A 200 -9.14 -4.19 -1.31
N GLN A 201 -10.26 -4.47 -0.63
CA GLN A 201 -10.77 -3.64 0.47
C GLN A 201 -9.90 -3.84 1.73
N GLY A 202 -8.72 -3.23 1.73
CA GLY A 202 -7.76 -3.32 2.83
C GLY A 202 -6.82 -2.13 2.91
N LEU A 203 -6.43 -1.79 4.14
CA LEU A 203 -5.48 -0.75 4.49
C LEU A 203 -4.35 -1.32 5.32
N PHE A 204 -3.23 -0.61 5.35
CA PHE A 204 -2.17 -0.89 6.29
C PHE A 204 -1.48 0.38 6.76
N GLU A 205 -0.79 0.28 7.88
CA GLU A 205 0.06 1.33 8.42
C GLU A 205 1.50 0.86 8.60
N GLY A 206 2.39 1.81 8.88
CA GLY A 206 3.79 1.51 9.12
C GLY A 206 4.40 2.54 10.06
N LEU A 207 4.82 2.07 11.23
CA LEU A 207 5.46 2.84 12.28
C LEU A 207 6.57 2.02 12.94
N LYS A 208 7.32 2.64 13.86
CA LYS A 208 8.49 2.02 14.50
C LYS A 208 8.48 2.27 16.00
N ALA A 209 9.02 1.31 16.73
CA ALA A 209 9.43 1.47 18.12
C ALA A 209 10.96 1.44 18.23
N TYR A 210 11.51 2.30 19.09
CA TYR A 210 12.94 2.46 19.31
C TYR A 210 13.27 2.25 20.78
N ARG A 211 14.38 1.56 21.06
CA ARG A 211 14.88 1.38 22.43
C ARG A 211 15.94 2.44 22.74
N LYS A 212 15.77 3.14 23.86
CA LYS A 212 16.74 4.08 24.43
C LYS A 212 17.84 3.34 25.19
N GLU A 213 18.93 4.04 25.50
CA GLU A 213 20.04 3.51 26.30
C GLU A 213 19.60 3.05 27.70
N ASP A 214 18.60 3.72 28.29
CA ASP A 214 18.02 3.36 29.59
C ASP A 214 17.04 2.16 29.54
N GLY A 215 16.83 1.58 28.35
CA GLY A 215 15.93 0.44 28.14
C GLY A 215 14.46 0.80 27.90
N THR A 216 14.08 2.08 28.04
CA THR A 216 12.74 2.60 27.71
C THR A 216 12.49 2.47 26.20
N ILE A 217 11.23 2.25 25.82
CA ILE A 217 10.82 2.14 24.42
C ILE A 217 9.99 3.34 24.02
N LEU A 218 10.34 3.95 22.89
CA LEU A 218 9.65 5.08 22.28
C LEU A 218 8.88 4.65 21.04
N LEU A 219 7.66 5.16 20.90
CA LEU A 219 6.92 5.20 19.64
C LEU A 219 7.04 6.59 19.03
N PHE A 220 7.04 6.69 17.70
CA PHE A 220 7.05 7.97 17.00
C PHE A 220 5.70 8.24 16.32
N ARG A 221 5.00 9.27 16.78
CA ARG A 221 3.72 9.80 16.28
C ARG A 221 2.65 8.73 15.98
N PRO A 222 2.40 7.74 16.87
CA PRO A 222 1.47 6.65 16.59
C PRO A 222 0.02 7.15 16.36
N GLU A 223 -0.36 8.29 16.93
CA GLU A 223 -1.65 8.95 16.73
C GLU A 223 -1.85 9.38 15.27
N GLU A 224 -0.82 9.87 14.60
CA GLU A 224 -0.88 10.29 13.19
C GLU A 224 -1.10 9.07 12.27
N ASN A 225 -0.50 7.92 12.60
CA ASN A 225 -0.76 6.66 11.91
C ASN A 225 -2.22 6.23 12.09
N ALA A 226 -2.75 6.33 13.31
CA ALA A 226 -4.14 6.01 13.60
C ALA A 226 -5.11 6.92 12.82
N LEU A 227 -4.84 8.23 12.81
CA LEU A 227 -5.62 9.22 12.06
C LEU A 227 -5.60 8.94 10.56
N ARG A 228 -4.43 8.62 9.98
CA ARG A 228 -4.31 8.29 8.57
C ARG A 228 -5.05 7.00 8.21
N MET A 229 -4.98 5.97 9.05
CA MET A 229 -5.78 4.75 8.87
C MET A 229 -7.27 5.06 8.90
N ARG A 230 -7.74 5.88 9.84
CA ARG A 230 -9.16 6.26 9.96
C ARG A 230 -9.66 7.00 8.72
N LEU A 231 -8.90 7.97 8.21
CA LEU A 231 -9.22 8.67 6.96
C LEU A 231 -9.24 7.71 5.76
N GLY A 232 -8.31 6.78 5.71
CA GLY A 232 -8.32 5.72 4.71
C GLY A 232 -9.54 4.81 4.82
N ALA A 233 -9.95 4.46 6.03
CA ALA A 233 -11.07 3.57 6.29
C ALA A 233 -12.38 4.21 5.84
N GLU A 234 -12.56 5.50 6.12
CA GLU A 234 -13.67 6.30 5.58
C GLU A 234 -13.70 6.23 4.05
N ARG A 235 -12.56 6.48 3.38
CA ARG A 235 -12.46 6.43 1.92
C ARG A 235 -12.76 5.03 1.34
N MET A 236 -12.42 3.97 2.07
CA MET A 236 -12.61 2.58 1.66
C MET A 236 -13.93 1.96 2.17
N CYS A 237 -14.83 2.77 2.74
CA CYS A 237 -16.10 2.33 3.33
C CYS A 237 -15.92 1.24 4.41
N MET A 238 -14.93 1.39 5.28
CA MET A 238 -14.59 0.46 6.36
C MET A 238 -14.79 1.14 7.73
N PRO A 239 -15.26 0.42 8.77
CA PRO A 239 -15.08 0.87 10.15
C PRO A 239 -13.58 0.88 10.48
N SER A 240 -13.17 1.73 11.43
CA SER A 240 -11.79 1.77 11.92
C SER A 240 -11.74 1.80 13.45
N PRO A 241 -10.65 1.29 14.07
CA PRO A 241 -10.40 1.55 15.47
C PRO A 241 -10.33 3.05 15.75
N THR A 242 -10.77 3.47 16.93
CA THR A 242 -10.51 4.86 17.38
C THR A 242 -9.00 5.09 17.52
N VAL A 243 -8.58 6.37 17.52
CA VAL A 243 -7.16 6.72 17.73
C VAL A 243 -6.62 6.08 19.00
N LYS A 244 -7.39 6.14 20.10
CA LYS A 244 -7.04 5.52 21.37
C LYS A 244 -6.86 4.00 21.24
N GLN A 245 -7.85 3.30 20.67
CA GLN A 245 -7.77 1.84 20.48
C GLN A 245 -6.58 1.41 19.62
N PHE A 246 -6.28 2.16 18.56
CA PHE A 246 -5.13 1.90 17.71
C PHE A 246 -3.83 2.04 18.50
N VAL A 247 -3.65 3.16 19.21
CA VAL A 247 -2.43 3.42 20.00
C VAL A 247 -2.29 2.38 21.10
N GLU A 248 -3.35 2.07 21.86
CA GLU A 248 -3.33 1.03 22.89
C GLU A 248 -2.97 -0.35 22.33
N ALA A 249 -3.51 -0.73 21.16
CA ALA A 249 -3.16 -1.98 20.49
C ALA A 249 -1.67 -2.00 20.05
N VAL A 250 -1.15 -0.88 19.54
CA VAL A 250 0.28 -0.74 19.22
C VAL A 250 1.13 -0.91 20.49
N LYS A 251 0.81 -0.20 21.58
CA LYS A 251 1.54 -0.31 22.85
C LYS A 251 1.54 -1.75 23.36
N ALA A 252 0.39 -2.40 23.39
CA ALA A 252 0.24 -3.79 23.83
C ALA A 252 1.07 -4.77 22.97
N THR A 253 1.03 -4.61 21.63
CA THR A 253 1.79 -5.48 20.72
C THR A 253 3.30 -5.32 20.91
N VAL A 254 3.78 -4.08 21.07
CA VAL A 254 5.21 -3.80 21.25
C VAL A 254 5.70 -4.30 22.61
N LEU A 255 4.93 -4.08 23.67
CA LEU A 255 5.28 -4.58 25.02
C LEU A 255 5.32 -6.12 25.07
N ALA A 256 4.34 -6.79 24.44
CA ALA A 256 4.33 -8.26 24.35
C ALA A 256 5.55 -8.82 23.58
N ASN A 257 6.09 -8.03 22.65
CA ASN A 257 7.27 -8.38 21.86
C ASN A 257 8.52 -7.59 22.30
N ARG A 258 8.61 -7.14 23.56
CA ARG A 258 9.69 -6.26 24.04
C ARG A 258 11.10 -6.80 23.73
N ARG A 259 11.31 -8.10 23.90
CA ARG A 259 12.60 -8.78 23.60
C ARG A 259 13.04 -8.69 22.13
N TRP A 260 12.11 -8.40 21.22
CA TRP A 260 12.37 -8.22 19.78
C TRP A 260 12.67 -6.78 19.40
N VAL A 261 12.52 -5.81 20.31
CA VAL A 261 12.92 -4.42 20.04
C VAL A 261 14.45 -4.35 20.04
N PRO A 262 15.08 -4.01 18.89
CA PRO A 262 16.54 -4.02 18.78
C PRO A 262 17.23 -3.17 19.85
N PRO A 263 18.44 -3.55 20.28
CA PRO A 263 19.27 -2.71 21.13
C PRO A 263 19.50 -1.31 20.53
N PRO A 264 19.80 -0.30 21.37
CA PRO A 264 20.13 1.04 20.89
C PRO A 264 21.20 1.01 19.78
N GLY A 265 20.95 1.76 18.71
CA GLY A 265 21.85 1.83 17.55
C GLY A 265 21.85 0.61 16.63
N LYS A 266 21.16 -0.50 16.95
CA LYS A 266 21.13 -1.71 16.10
C LYS A 266 19.93 -1.78 15.14
N GLY A 267 18.89 -0.98 15.37
CA GLY A 267 17.71 -0.97 14.52
C GLY A 267 16.46 -0.43 15.21
N SER A 268 15.30 -0.88 14.74
CA SER A 268 13.99 -0.58 15.31
C SER A 268 13.05 -1.77 15.20
N LEU A 269 12.00 -1.81 16.02
CA LEU A 269 10.90 -2.76 15.81
C LEU A 269 9.91 -2.13 14.85
N TYR A 270 9.79 -2.67 13.64
CA TYR A 270 8.80 -2.22 12.67
C TYR A 270 7.43 -2.79 13.04
N ILE A 271 6.42 -1.93 13.07
CA ILE A 271 5.06 -2.26 13.46
C ILE A 271 4.17 -2.15 12.22
N ARG A 272 3.41 -3.21 11.94
CA ARG A 272 2.51 -3.31 10.78
C ARG A 272 1.07 -3.54 11.23
N PRO A 273 0.30 -2.46 11.42
CA PRO A 273 -1.15 -2.53 11.52
C PRO A 273 -1.77 -2.80 10.15
N LEU A 274 -2.74 -3.69 10.09
CA LEU A 274 -3.55 -4.05 8.93
C LEU A 274 -5.02 -3.84 9.29
N LEU A 275 -5.82 -3.34 8.34
CA LEU A 275 -7.27 -3.31 8.44
C LEU A 275 -7.85 -3.95 7.19
N MET A 276 -8.57 -5.06 7.35
CA MET A 276 -8.98 -5.93 6.25
C MET A 276 -10.50 -6.10 6.27
N GLY A 277 -11.16 -5.99 5.11
CA GLY A 277 -12.51 -6.52 4.93
C GLY A 277 -12.48 -8.05 4.91
N SER A 278 -12.55 -8.67 6.09
CA SER A 278 -12.39 -10.11 6.30
C SER A 278 -13.66 -10.91 6.03
N GLY A 279 -14.82 -10.25 6.06
CA GLY A 279 -16.12 -10.89 5.86
C GLY A 279 -16.34 -11.41 4.45
N ALA A 280 -17.03 -12.55 4.35
CA ALA A 280 -17.40 -13.19 3.09
C ALA A 280 -18.39 -12.34 2.28
N VAL A 281 -17.99 -11.90 1.08
CA VAL A 281 -18.83 -11.11 0.17
C VAL A 281 -18.43 -11.36 -1.29
N LEU A 282 -19.38 -11.80 -2.11
CA LEU A 282 -19.18 -12.00 -3.56
C LEU A 282 -19.74 -10.85 -4.40
N GLY A 283 -20.70 -10.09 -3.85
CA GLY A 283 -21.16 -8.85 -4.48
C GLY A 283 -20.14 -7.74 -4.29
N LEU A 284 -20.09 -6.79 -5.22
CA LEU A 284 -19.30 -5.58 -5.02
C LEU A 284 -20.00 -4.66 -4.00
N ALA A 285 -19.67 -4.85 -2.73
CA ALA A 285 -20.18 -4.09 -1.60
C ALA A 285 -19.13 -4.06 -0.47
N PRO A 286 -19.22 -3.12 0.50
CA PRO A 286 -18.37 -3.18 1.68
C PRO A 286 -18.54 -4.52 2.41
N ALA A 287 -17.43 -5.07 2.92
CA ALA A 287 -17.45 -6.35 3.63
C ALA A 287 -18.38 -6.32 4.86
N PRO A 288 -19.01 -7.45 5.22
CA PRO A 288 -19.87 -7.55 6.41
C PRO A 288 -19.08 -7.67 7.73
N GLU A 289 -17.78 -7.97 7.66
CA GLU A 289 -16.87 -8.10 8.81
C GLU A 289 -15.50 -7.54 8.46
N TYR A 290 -14.83 -6.97 9.46
CA TYR A 290 -13.50 -6.39 9.36
C TYR A 290 -12.59 -6.92 10.47
N THR A 291 -11.34 -7.16 10.12
CA THR A 291 -10.28 -7.54 11.06
C THR A 291 -9.21 -6.45 11.08
N PHE A 292 -8.91 -5.91 12.26
CA PHE A 292 -7.72 -5.11 12.50
C PHE A 292 -6.68 -5.99 13.21
N LEU A 293 -5.48 -6.03 12.64
CA LEU A 293 -4.39 -6.89 13.11
C LEU A 293 -3.10 -6.09 13.18
N ILE A 294 -2.29 -6.30 14.20
CA ILE A 294 -0.94 -5.74 14.29
C ILE A 294 0.05 -6.87 14.45
N TYR A 295 1.05 -6.92 13.56
CA TYR A 295 2.25 -7.71 13.78
C TYR A 295 3.48 -6.81 13.79
N VAL A 296 4.59 -7.34 14.32
CA VAL A 296 5.86 -6.62 14.43
C VAL A 296 7.01 -7.47 13.90
N SER A 297 8.08 -6.82 13.44
CA SER A 297 9.31 -7.45 12.97
C SER A 297 10.51 -6.55 13.32
N PRO A 298 11.59 -7.09 13.91
CA PRO A 298 12.82 -6.33 14.05
C PRO A 298 13.38 -5.99 12.67
N VAL A 299 13.84 -4.75 12.48
CA VAL A 299 14.51 -4.30 11.26
C VAL A 299 15.78 -3.56 11.62
N GLY A 300 16.82 -3.76 10.83
CA GLY A 300 18.09 -3.07 11.02
C GLY A 300 18.03 -1.61 10.60
N ASN A 301 19.10 -0.88 10.89
CA ASN A 301 19.31 0.43 10.30
C ASN A 301 19.41 0.29 8.78
N TYR A 302 18.75 1.19 8.04
CA TYR A 302 18.75 1.11 6.57
C TYR A 302 20.13 1.40 5.97
N PHE A 303 21.01 2.11 6.70
CA PHE A 303 22.32 2.59 6.24
C PHE A 303 23.49 2.04 7.07
N LYS A 304 23.62 0.70 7.16
CA LYS A 304 24.66 0.05 8.00
C LYS A 304 26.10 0.36 7.57
N GLU A 305 26.35 0.52 6.28
CA GLU A 305 27.69 0.72 5.69
C GLU A 305 27.89 2.15 5.14
N GLY A 306 27.08 3.09 5.60
CA GLY A 306 26.97 4.43 5.03
C GLY A 306 25.71 4.60 4.19
N VAL A 307 25.43 5.84 3.85
CA VAL A 307 24.19 6.23 3.18
C VAL A 307 24.42 6.12 1.68
N ALA A 308 24.10 4.97 1.11
CA ALA A 308 24.11 4.81 -0.34
C ALA A 308 22.92 5.59 -0.95
N PRO A 309 23.17 6.64 -1.75
CA PRO A 309 22.09 7.38 -2.38
C PRO A 309 21.35 6.48 -3.38
N ILE A 310 20.04 6.66 -3.45
CA ILE A 310 19.22 5.92 -4.41
C ILE A 310 19.30 6.55 -5.79
N ASN A 311 19.22 5.72 -6.83
CA ASN A 311 19.20 6.17 -8.22
C ASN A 311 17.82 5.89 -8.80
N LEU A 312 17.14 6.92 -9.28
CA LEU A 312 15.74 6.83 -9.69
C LEU A 312 15.60 6.94 -11.20
N ILE A 313 14.56 6.28 -11.74
CA ILE A 313 14.07 6.55 -13.10
C ILE A 313 12.71 7.23 -13.03
N VAL A 314 12.50 8.24 -13.85
CA VAL A 314 11.21 8.92 -13.96
C VAL A 314 10.32 8.14 -14.92
N GLU A 315 9.15 7.74 -14.42
CA GLU A 315 8.09 7.09 -15.18
C GLU A 315 7.03 8.11 -15.58
N HIS A 316 6.70 8.12 -16.88
CA HIS A 316 5.82 9.13 -17.50
C HIS A 316 4.65 8.51 -18.28
N GLU A 317 4.64 7.19 -18.47
CA GLU A 317 3.56 6.45 -19.12
C GLU A 317 2.67 5.72 -18.11
N LEU A 318 3.29 5.10 -17.10
CA LEU A 318 2.58 4.44 -16.01
C LEU A 318 2.39 5.41 -14.85
N HIS A 319 1.15 5.54 -14.36
CA HIS A 319 0.82 6.49 -13.30
C HIS A 319 0.52 5.75 -12.00
N ARG A 320 1.03 6.29 -10.89
CA ARG A 320 0.82 5.74 -9.53
C ARG A 320 -0.61 5.96 -9.04
N ALA A 321 -1.13 7.14 -9.32
CA ALA A 321 -2.43 7.60 -8.84
C ALA A 321 -3.09 8.50 -9.89
N THR A 322 -4.38 8.76 -9.70
CA THR A 322 -5.17 9.67 -10.52
C THR A 322 -6.02 10.59 -9.63
N PRO A 323 -6.31 11.83 -10.04
CA PRO A 323 -7.25 12.69 -9.33
C PRO A 323 -8.60 12.00 -9.12
N GLY A 324 -9.14 12.08 -7.90
CA GLY A 324 -10.36 11.38 -7.51
C GLY A 324 -10.18 9.88 -7.21
N GLY A 325 -8.99 9.32 -7.43
CA GLY A 325 -8.64 7.94 -7.08
C GLY A 325 -8.39 7.73 -5.58
N THR A 326 -7.51 6.78 -5.27
CA THR A 326 -7.13 6.41 -3.90
C THR A 326 -5.67 6.75 -3.56
N GLY A 327 -4.96 7.52 -4.39
CA GLY A 327 -3.53 7.79 -4.23
C GLY A 327 -3.13 8.32 -2.85
N GLY A 328 -3.95 9.20 -2.27
CA GLY A 328 -3.77 9.76 -0.93
C GLY A 328 -4.13 8.81 0.23
N VAL A 329 -4.47 7.55 -0.06
CA VAL A 329 -4.83 6.53 0.94
C VAL A 329 -3.81 5.40 0.95
N LYS A 330 -3.49 4.88 2.14
CA LYS A 330 -2.56 3.75 2.31
C LYS A 330 -3.25 2.40 2.10
N THR A 331 -3.94 2.26 0.97
CA THR A 331 -4.68 1.06 0.57
C THR A 331 -3.81 0.09 -0.20
N ILE A 332 -4.03 -1.22 -0.01
CA ILE A 332 -3.24 -2.28 -0.65
C ILE A 332 -3.27 -2.22 -2.18
N GLY A 333 -4.38 -1.75 -2.76
CA GLY A 333 -4.54 -1.65 -4.23
C GLY A 333 -3.52 -0.70 -4.88
N ASN A 334 -3.13 0.38 -4.19
CA ASN A 334 -2.16 1.34 -4.73
C ASN A 334 -0.77 0.75 -4.89
N TYR A 335 -0.43 -0.28 -4.10
CA TYR A 335 0.91 -0.87 -4.10
C TYR A 335 1.04 -1.98 -5.15
N ALA A 336 -0.04 -2.69 -5.47
CA ALA A 336 -0.03 -3.67 -6.55
C ALA A 336 0.16 -3.00 -7.93
N ALA A 337 -0.41 -1.80 -8.12
CA ALA A 337 -0.38 -1.08 -9.40
C ALA A 337 1.03 -0.66 -9.86
N VAL A 338 1.96 -0.44 -8.93
CA VAL A 338 3.31 0.06 -9.24
C VAL A 338 4.33 -1.05 -9.53
N LEU A 339 4.03 -2.30 -9.17
CA LEU A 339 5.00 -3.42 -9.22
C LEU A 339 5.60 -3.65 -10.61
N LYS A 340 4.83 -3.45 -11.69
CA LYS A 340 5.32 -3.61 -13.06
C LYS A 340 6.42 -2.60 -13.38
N ALA A 341 6.18 -1.32 -13.09
CA ALA A 341 7.15 -0.25 -13.33
C ALA A 341 8.39 -0.44 -12.45
N GLN A 342 8.19 -0.75 -11.17
CA GLN A 342 9.26 -1.01 -10.22
C GLN A 342 10.16 -2.18 -10.65
N SER A 343 9.56 -3.29 -11.11
CA SER A 343 10.30 -4.45 -11.61
C SER A 343 11.12 -4.11 -12.85
N ALA A 344 10.55 -3.33 -13.78
CA ALA A 344 11.26 -2.88 -14.98
C ALA A 344 12.41 -1.92 -14.67
N ALA A 345 12.26 -1.04 -13.68
CA ALA A 345 13.31 -0.15 -13.21
C ALA A 345 14.45 -0.92 -12.53
N THR A 346 14.10 -1.86 -11.65
CA THR A 346 15.07 -2.74 -10.96
C THR A 346 15.89 -3.54 -11.96
N ALA A 347 15.25 -4.12 -12.99
CA ALA A 347 15.93 -4.86 -14.05
C ALA A 347 16.93 -4.01 -14.86
N LYS A 348 16.79 -2.67 -14.84
CA LYS A 348 17.70 -1.71 -15.46
C LYS A 348 18.73 -1.12 -14.49
N GLY A 349 18.77 -1.59 -13.24
CA GLY A 349 19.72 -1.14 -12.21
C GLY A 349 19.32 0.14 -11.47
N TYR A 350 18.06 0.58 -11.58
CA TYR A 350 17.55 1.69 -10.76
C TYR A 350 17.04 1.17 -9.41
N SER A 351 17.17 2.00 -8.38
CA SER A 351 16.71 1.70 -7.03
C SER A 351 15.18 1.75 -6.91
N ASP A 352 14.53 2.71 -7.58
CA ASP A 352 13.08 2.87 -7.57
C ASP A 352 12.61 3.77 -8.73
N VAL A 353 11.30 3.99 -8.81
CA VAL A 353 10.59 4.78 -9.83
C VAL A 353 10.04 6.06 -9.20
N LEU A 354 10.30 7.20 -9.83
CA LEU A 354 9.64 8.47 -9.56
C LEU A 354 8.50 8.67 -10.56
N TYR A 355 7.28 8.89 -10.06
CA TYR A 355 6.10 9.06 -10.88
C TYR A 355 5.80 10.53 -11.16
N LEU A 356 5.33 10.80 -12.39
CA LEU A 356 4.73 12.07 -12.76
C LEU A 356 3.20 11.98 -12.72
N ASP A 357 2.59 13.15 -12.54
CA ASP A 357 1.14 13.32 -12.53
C ASP A 357 0.50 12.80 -13.82
N CYS A 358 -0.68 12.19 -13.70
CA CYS A 358 -1.33 11.55 -14.85
C CYS A 358 -1.98 12.55 -15.83
N VAL A 359 -2.11 13.83 -15.46
CA VAL A 359 -2.85 14.83 -16.24
C VAL A 359 -1.93 15.57 -17.19
N HIS A 360 -0.87 16.14 -16.66
CA HIS A 360 0.11 16.95 -17.38
C HIS A 360 1.38 16.19 -17.70
N LYS A 361 1.64 15.05 -17.02
CA LYS A 361 2.86 14.24 -17.18
C LYS A 361 4.12 15.08 -17.00
N LYS A 362 4.05 16.04 -16.07
CA LYS A 362 5.08 17.07 -15.86
C LYS A 362 5.42 17.24 -14.39
N TYR A 363 4.41 17.17 -13.52
CA TYR A 363 4.59 17.46 -12.11
C TYR A 363 4.95 16.19 -11.34
N LEU A 364 5.91 16.32 -10.42
CA LEU A 364 6.34 15.23 -9.56
C LEU A 364 5.20 14.79 -8.65
N GLU A 365 5.05 13.48 -8.45
CA GLU A 365 4.20 12.91 -7.41
C GLU A 365 5.02 12.26 -6.30
N GLU A 366 5.25 10.95 -6.39
CA GLU A 366 5.93 10.17 -5.37
C GLU A 366 6.94 9.21 -6.01
N VAL A 367 7.91 8.81 -5.21
CA VAL A 367 8.69 7.60 -5.46
C VAL A 367 7.87 6.43 -4.90
N SER A 368 7.83 5.25 -5.52
CA SER A 368 6.87 4.16 -5.24
C SER A 368 6.33 4.04 -3.80
N LEU A 369 7.21 4.13 -2.79
CA LEU A 369 6.86 4.04 -1.37
C LEU A 369 7.21 5.29 -0.53
N CYS A 370 7.71 6.37 -1.13
CA CYS A 370 8.25 7.54 -0.44
C CYS A 370 7.78 8.87 -1.06
N ASN A 371 7.61 9.89 -0.21
CA ASN A 371 7.43 11.26 -0.69
C ASN A 371 8.77 11.85 -1.13
N ILE A 372 8.77 12.73 -2.13
CA ILE A 372 9.97 13.39 -2.67
C ILE A 372 10.05 14.86 -2.27
N PHE A 373 11.28 15.33 -2.09
CA PHE A 373 11.65 16.71 -1.83
C PHE A 373 12.78 17.14 -2.76
N VAL A 374 12.71 18.40 -3.19
CA VAL A 374 13.67 19.06 -4.09
C VAL A 374 14.21 20.28 -3.38
N VAL A 375 15.53 20.44 -3.35
CA VAL A 375 16.20 21.61 -2.76
C VAL A 375 16.82 22.43 -3.88
N LYS A 376 16.53 23.73 -3.89
CA LYS A 376 17.14 24.70 -4.79
C LYS A 376 17.32 26.03 -4.06
N ASP A 377 18.52 26.59 -4.07
CA ASP A 377 18.81 27.90 -3.47
C ASP A 377 18.31 28.01 -2.02
N ASN A 378 18.53 26.95 -1.23
CA ASN A 378 18.09 26.82 0.17
C ASN A 378 16.55 26.78 0.39
N VAL A 379 15.76 26.65 -0.67
CA VAL A 379 14.30 26.43 -0.62
C VAL A 379 14.01 24.95 -0.83
N ILE A 380 13.21 24.38 0.07
CA ILE A 380 12.78 22.99 0.02
C ILE A 380 11.36 22.94 -0.57
N SER A 381 11.21 22.31 -1.73
CA SER A 381 9.93 22.14 -2.42
C SER A 381 9.48 20.68 -2.39
N THR A 382 8.19 20.44 -2.19
CA THR A 382 7.60 19.08 -2.26
C THR A 382 6.19 19.14 -2.87
N PRO A 383 5.76 18.10 -3.60
CA PRO A 383 4.39 17.99 -4.10
C PRO A 383 3.35 18.23 -3.00
N ALA A 384 2.41 19.15 -3.26
CA ALA A 384 1.28 19.41 -2.37
C ALA A 384 0.33 18.21 -2.28
N ILE A 385 -0.25 17.97 -1.10
CA ILE A 385 -1.19 16.86 -0.88
C ILE A 385 -2.56 17.21 -1.48
N LYS A 386 -2.72 16.99 -2.79
CA LYS A 386 -3.96 17.22 -3.55
C LYS A 386 -4.57 15.89 -4.04
N GLY A 387 -4.74 14.93 -3.14
CA GLY A 387 -5.46 13.67 -3.38
C GLY A 387 -4.65 12.55 -4.04
N THR A 388 -3.65 12.86 -4.87
CA THR A 388 -2.76 11.85 -5.48
C THR A 388 -1.46 11.61 -4.72
N ILE A 389 -1.19 12.39 -3.67
CA ILE A 389 0.00 12.22 -2.82
C ILE A 389 -0.44 11.65 -1.47
N LEU A 390 0.20 10.57 -1.03
CA LEU A 390 0.01 10.02 0.30
C LEU A 390 0.53 11.01 1.36
N PRO A 391 -0.28 11.42 2.35
CA PRO A 391 0.18 12.27 3.45
C PRO A 391 1.15 11.49 4.35
N GLY A 392 2.43 11.50 4.00
CA GLY A 392 3.49 10.86 4.78
C GLY A 392 3.68 11.55 6.13
N ILE A 393 3.73 10.76 7.20
CA ILE A 393 4.00 11.28 8.56
C ILE A 393 5.46 11.75 8.64
N THR A 394 6.38 11.03 7.99
CA THR A 394 7.78 11.48 7.84
C THR A 394 7.86 12.76 7.00
N ARG A 395 7.12 12.87 5.90
CA ARG A 395 6.99 14.11 5.11
C ARG A 395 6.55 15.28 5.99
N LYS A 396 5.45 15.12 6.73
CA LYS A 396 4.93 16.12 7.67
C LYS A 396 6.01 16.53 8.68
N SER A 397 6.64 15.56 9.33
CA SER A 397 7.67 15.81 10.35
C SER A 397 8.90 16.51 9.78
N ILE A 398 9.33 16.16 8.56
CA ILE A 398 10.47 16.80 7.89
C ILE A 398 10.17 18.24 7.51
N ILE A 399 8.94 18.55 7.08
CA ILE A 399 8.52 19.93 6.82
C ILE A 399 8.58 20.76 8.11
N ASP A 400 8.07 20.22 9.21
CA ASP A 400 8.07 20.89 10.51
C ASP A 400 9.52 21.10 11.02
N VAL A 401 10.37 20.07 10.93
CA VAL A 401 11.80 20.16 11.28
C VAL A 401 12.51 21.18 10.40
N ALA A 402 12.33 21.14 9.09
CA ALA A 402 12.97 22.07 8.16
C ALA A 402 12.62 23.52 8.47
N ARG A 403 11.35 23.82 8.76
CA ARG A 403 10.92 25.16 9.18
C ARG A 403 11.58 25.57 10.50
N SER A 404 11.68 24.66 11.47
CA SER A 404 12.36 24.94 12.75
C SER A 404 13.86 25.20 12.60
N GLU A 405 14.48 24.62 11.56
CA GLU A 405 15.89 24.79 11.20
C GLU A 405 16.14 26.01 10.30
N GLY A 406 15.11 26.82 10.03
CA GLY A 406 15.21 28.08 9.28
C GLY A 406 15.10 27.94 7.76
N PHE A 407 14.75 26.77 7.23
CA PHE A 407 14.53 26.59 5.80
C PHE A 407 13.16 27.09 5.36
N GLN A 408 13.08 27.69 4.18
CA GLN A 408 11.81 27.92 3.49
C GLN A 408 11.30 26.60 2.92
N VAL A 409 10.04 26.27 3.19
CA VAL A 409 9.42 25.02 2.72
C VAL A 409 8.14 25.32 1.95
N GLU A 410 8.09 24.87 0.71
CA GLU A 410 6.98 25.07 -0.22
C GLU A 410 6.27 23.77 -0.57
N GLU A 411 4.97 23.71 -0.28
CA GLU A 411 4.10 22.62 -0.69
C GLU A 411 3.33 23.04 -1.94
N ARG A 412 3.84 22.68 -3.11
CA ARG A 412 3.31 23.14 -4.41
C ARG A 412 3.42 22.07 -5.50
N GLN A 413 2.98 22.37 -6.70
CA GLN A 413 3.37 21.57 -7.87
C GLN A 413 4.85 21.82 -8.17
N VAL A 414 5.61 20.75 -8.35
CA VAL A 414 7.04 20.80 -8.69
C VAL A 414 7.19 20.15 -10.05
N ALA A 415 7.74 20.87 -11.03
CA ALA A 415 7.94 20.33 -12.37
C ALA A 415 9.17 19.43 -12.43
N VAL A 416 9.17 18.45 -13.34
CA VAL A 416 10.35 17.62 -13.62
C VAL A 416 11.57 18.44 -14.04
N ASP A 417 11.38 19.59 -14.67
CA ASP A 417 12.51 20.47 -15.03
C ASP A 417 13.21 21.05 -13.79
N GLU A 418 12.46 21.39 -12.74
CA GLU A 418 13.02 21.85 -11.46
C GLU A 418 13.81 20.74 -10.77
N LEU A 419 13.36 19.49 -10.92
CA LEU A 419 14.09 18.33 -10.43
C LEU A 419 15.45 18.19 -11.10
N LEU A 420 15.51 18.41 -12.42
CA LEU A 420 16.74 18.28 -13.20
C LEU A 420 17.76 19.40 -12.92
N ASP A 421 17.33 20.51 -12.32
CA ASP A 421 18.17 21.66 -11.96
C ASP A 421 18.40 21.77 -10.43
N ALA A 422 17.97 20.78 -9.65
CA ALA A 422 18.04 20.81 -8.19
C ALA A 422 19.47 20.69 -7.64
N ASP A 423 19.72 21.30 -6.48
CA ASP A 423 20.97 21.18 -5.75
C ASP A 423 21.04 19.86 -4.94
N GLU A 424 19.92 19.52 -4.29
CA GLU A 424 19.73 18.24 -3.59
C GLU A 424 18.34 17.68 -3.85
N VAL A 425 18.23 16.35 -3.86
CA VAL A 425 16.95 15.64 -3.90
C VAL A 425 16.97 14.55 -2.84
N PHE A 426 15.88 14.41 -2.10
CA PHE A 426 15.74 13.35 -1.11
C PHE A 426 14.32 12.83 -1.01
N CYS A 427 14.20 11.60 -0.53
CA CYS A 427 12.94 10.91 -0.30
C CYS A 427 12.69 10.71 1.19
N THR A 428 11.43 10.64 1.60
CA THR A 428 11.06 10.40 3.00
C THR A 428 10.02 9.30 3.13
N GLY A 429 10.13 8.51 4.20
CA GLY A 429 9.20 7.45 4.54
C GLY A 429 9.63 6.71 5.79
N THR A 430 8.71 6.01 6.48
CA THR A 430 9.00 5.37 7.77
C THR A 430 10.20 4.40 7.72
N ALA A 431 10.36 3.66 6.62
CA ALA A 431 11.43 2.67 6.49
C ALA A 431 12.82 3.33 6.46
N VAL A 432 12.99 4.37 5.64
CA VAL A 432 14.28 5.02 5.34
C VAL A 432 14.53 6.30 6.14
N VAL A 433 13.48 6.85 6.76
CA VAL A 433 13.44 8.20 7.37
C VAL A 433 13.68 9.29 6.31
N VAL A 434 14.94 9.52 5.95
CA VAL A 434 15.36 10.36 4.82
C VAL A 434 16.36 9.54 3.99
N SER A 435 16.12 9.44 2.70
CA SER A 435 17.02 8.78 1.75
C SER A 435 17.49 9.78 0.71
N PRO A 436 18.80 10.05 0.56
CA PRO A 436 19.28 10.94 -0.47
C PRO A 436 19.15 10.29 -1.84
N VAL A 437 18.88 11.10 -2.86
CA VAL A 437 18.84 10.67 -4.25
C VAL A 437 20.13 11.11 -4.91
N GLY A 438 20.94 10.14 -5.37
CA GLY A 438 22.24 10.42 -5.98
C GLY A 438 22.13 10.69 -7.48
N SER A 439 21.11 10.14 -8.14
CA SER A 439 20.83 10.48 -9.53
C SER A 439 19.40 10.19 -9.94
N ILE A 440 18.95 10.91 -10.96
CA ILE A 440 17.67 10.72 -11.63
C ILE A 440 17.89 10.60 -13.14
N THR A 441 17.23 9.63 -13.76
CA THR A 441 17.17 9.51 -15.22
C THR A 441 15.76 9.83 -15.72
N TYR A 442 15.65 10.81 -16.62
CA TYR A 442 14.41 11.18 -17.30
C TYR A 442 14.63 11.23 -18.81
N LEU A 443 13.83 10.49 -19.58
CA LEU A 443 13.90 10.42 -21.05
C LEU A 443 15.33 10.18 -21.59
N GLY A 444 16.08 9.31 -20.91
CA GLY A 444 17.47 8.97 -21.27
C GLY A 444 18.53 9.97 -20.80
N LYS A 445 18.14 11.15 -20.29
CA LYS A 445 19.06 12.10 -19.66
C LYS A 445 19.22 11.77 -18.17
N LYS A 446 20.45 11.51 -17.75
CA LYS A 446 20.80 11.31 -16.34
C LYS A 446 21.36 12.61 -15.74
N VAL A 447 20.84 12.99 -14.58
CA VAL A 447 21.36 14.07 -13.73
C VAL A 447 21.80 13.43 -12.40
N SER A 448 22.93 13.88 -11.86
CA SER A 448 23.45 13.40 -10.58
C SER A 448 23.51 14.55 -9.58
N TYR A 449 23.31 14.25 -8.31
CA TYR A 449 23.30 15.20 -7.20
C TYR A 449 24.38 14.82 -6.18
N GLY A 450 25.14 15.80 -5.71
CA GLY A 450 26.18 15.61 -4.70
C GLY A 450 27.30 14.63 -5.10
N GLU A 451 28.11 14.23 -4.11
CA GLU A 451 29.30 13.35 -4.29
C GLU A 451 29.08 11.92 -3.74
N GLY A 452 27.85 11.39 -3.84
CA GLY A 452 27.58 9.99 -3.50
C GLY A 452 27.17 9.70 -2.04
N GLY A 453 26.61 10.69 -1.34
CA GLY A 453 26.06 10.54 0.01
C GLY A 453 24.88 11.48 0.28
N PHE A 454 24.61 11.77 1.56
CA PHE A 454 23.69 12.85 1.92
C PHE A 454 24.22 14.19 1.41
N GLY A 455 23.29 15.04 0.95
CA GLY A 455 23.57 16.47 0.83
C GLY A 455 23.51 17.16 2.21
N VAL A 456 23.87 18.44 2.24
CA VAL A 456 23.94 19.24 3.47
C VAL A 456 22.56 19.34 4.12
N VAL A 457 21.52 19.62 3.33
CA VAL A 457 20.15 19.77 3.83
C VAL A 457 19.58 18.42 4.26
N SER A 458 19.62 17.44 3.37
CA SER A 458 19.07 16.10 3.65
C SER A 458 19.75 15.41 4.85
N GLY A 459 21.07 15.54 5.00
CA GLY A 459 21.82 15.02 6.14
C GLY A 459 21.48 15.70 7.46
N LYS A 460 21.31 17.02 7.45
CA LYS A 460 20.87 17.79 8.64
C LYS A 460 19.48 17.34 9.10
N LEU A 461 18.51 17.26 8.18
CA LEU A 461 17.14 16.86 8.50
C LEU A 461 17.05 15.40 8.98
N TYR A 462 17.83 14.50 8.38
CA TYR A 462 17.96 13.12 8.84
C TYR A 462 18.46 13.05 10.29
N SER A 463 19.55 13.75 10.60
CA SER A 463 20.15 13.77 11.93
C SER A 463 19.17 14.27 12.98
N VAL A 464 18.50 15.41 12.75
CA VAL A 464 17.54 15.97 13.69
C VAL A 464 16.39 15.00 13.97
N LEU A 465 15.76 14.45 12.92
CA LEU A 465 14.60 13.58 13.08
C LEU A 465 14.95 12.24 13.74
N THR A 466 16.06 11.61 13.35
CA THR A 466 16.47 10.32 13.93
C THR A 466 16.90 10.44 15.38
N ARG A 467 17.59 11.51 15.75
CA ARG A 467 17.94 11.79 17.15
C ARG A 467 16.69 11.93 18.02
N LEU A 468 15.65 12.61 17.53
CA LEU A 468 14.38 12.72 18.23
C LEU A 468 13.69 11.35 18.35
N GLN A 469 13.62 10.58 17.26
CA GLN A 469 13.01 9.24 17.26
C GLN A 469 13.68 8.25 18.23
N MET A 470 14.99 8.37 18.41
CA MET A 470 15.78 7.53 19.30
C MET A 470 15.89 8.09 20.73
N GLY A 471 15.24 9.22 21.04
CA GLY A 471 15.29 9.84 22.36
C GLY A 471 16.66 10.44 22.72
N LEU A 472 17.48 10.78 21.72
CA LEU A 472 18.80 11.42 21.87
C LEU A 472 18.73 12.96 21.88
N SER A 473 17.53 13.52 21.73
CA SER A 473 17.25 14.94 21.84
C SER A 473 15.89 15.15 22.51
N GLU A 474 15.74 16.29 23.18
CA GLU A 474 14.46 16.71 23.74
C GLU A 474 13.39 16.78 22.65
N ASP A 475 12.23 16.22 22.94
CA ASP A 475 11.06 16.28 22.07
C ASP A 475 10.19 17.50 22.40
N LYS A 476 10.48 18.62 21.75
CA LYS A 476 9.74 19.88 21.93
C LYS A 476 8.37 19.89 21.24
N MET A 477 8.07 18.88 20.43
CA MET A 477 6.87 18.83 19.59
C MET A 477 5.85 17.78 20.07
N ASP A 478 6.15 17.07 21.15
CA ASP A 478 5.30 16.01 21.72
C ASP A 478 4.96 14.94 20.67
N TRP A 479 5.99 14.46 19.97
CA TRP A 479 5.91 13.47 18.90
C TRP A 479 6.25 12.05 19.35
N THR A 480 6.94 11.90 20.46
CA THR A 480 7.38 10.62 21.00
C THR A 480 6.47 10.20 22.14
N VAL A 481 6.11 8.92 22.14
CA VAL A 481 5.27 8.32 23.18
C VAL A 481 6.07 7.24 23.87
N GLU A 482 6.36 7.44 25.14
CA GLU A 482 7.02 6.44 26.00
C GLU A 482 6.08 5.26 26.27
N LEU A 483 6.66 4.06 26.25
CA LEU A 483 6.04 2.85 26.74
C LEU A 483 6.56 2.63 28.17
N ASP A 484 5.76 3.04 29.14
CA ASP A 484 6.03 2.69 30.53
C ASP A 484 5.92 1.17 30.70
N ASP A 485 6.90 0.58 31.41
CA ASP A 485 6.69 -0.73 32.02
C ASP A 485 5.53 -0.53 33.00
N VAL A 486 4.32 -0.93 32.57
CA VAL A 486 3.18 -0.96 33.47
C VAL A 486 3.50 -1.98 34.56
N GLY A 487 4.04 -1.46 35.66
CA GLY A 487 4.20 -2.13 36.93
C GLY A 487 2.87 -2.38 37.64
N ASP A 488 1.74 -2.47 36.93
CA ASP A 488 0.55 -3.07 37.50
C ASP A 488 0.72 -4.59 37.49
N GLU A 489 1.01 -5.13 38.67
CA GLU A 489 0.87 -6.56 38.97
C GLU A 489 -0.54 -7.10 38.62
N GLU A 490 -1.56 -6.24 38.50
CA GLU A 490 -2.88 -6.60 37.96
C GLU A 490 -2.89 -6.94 36.46
N SER A 491 -1.97 -6.37 35.66
CA SER A 491 -1.88 -6.68 34.24
C SER A 491 -1.10 -7.97 34.00
N LYS A 492 -0.05 -8.23 34.77
CA LYS A 492 0.71 -9.49 34.67
C LYS A 492 -0.12 -10.71 35.11
N SER A 493 -1.01 -10.55 36.09
CA SER A 493 -1.88 -11.64 36.56
C SER A 493 -3.12 -11.90 35.68
N ARG A 494 -3.51 -10.96 34.79
CA ARG A 494 -4.65 -11.13 33.86
C ARG A 494 -4.26 -11.52 32.43
N PHE A 495 -2.98 -11.44 32.05
CA PHE A 495 -2.51 -11.78 30.70
C PHE A 495 -1.86 -13.17 30.59
N TRP A 496 -1.61 -13.85 31.72
CA TRP A 496 -1.00 -15.19 31.79
C TRP A 496 -1.90 -16.25 32.45
N MET A 497 -3.21 -16.14 32.25
CA MET A 497 -4.19 -17.23 32.40
C MET A 497 -4.97 -17.34 31.10
#